data_AF-A0A6J4VU46-F1
#
_entry.id   AF-A0A6J4VU46-F1
#
_cell.length_a   1.000
_cell.length_b   1.000
_cell.length_c   1.000
_cell.angle_alpha   90.00
_cell.angle_beta   90.00
_cell.angle_gamma   90.00
#
_symmetry.space_group_name_H-M   'P 1'
#
loop_
_entity.id
_entity.type
_entity.pdbx_description
1 polymer ?
#
loop_
_entity_poly.entity_id
_entity_poly.type
_entity_poly.pdbx_seq_one_letter_code
_entity_poly.pdbx_strand_id
1 'polypeptide(L)'
;MRKATGVAVVAVLSMLVSTAAAQTTAPGVPAPGATPPPAPTIAPGVRAAGVSVGGLTVPQATARLTAALGPRMRTPVTIRVAGRRFRLRPRSIGSRLDAGRTARRALKAGRARGGVDPSFGEVIDVPVAVVLDRKRLRRYVSGLGRRVYVAPRNATLRITVRRMVRRRSYGGRKLVEYRLRSAIVRVLRDPRARRAVKGQRRRLRAAVTYRGLARRYPTVVTIDRGGFRLRLFKRLRYDRSYGIAVGAAGHDTPTGLFRINTKQVNPAWHAPNRPWAGSYAGRTVPGGAPDNPLRARWLGIANGVGIHGTSEPWSIGSRASHGCIRMRVPDVIDLYPRVPVGTPTLIR
;
A
#
# COMPACT_ATOMS: atom_id res chain seq x y z
N MET A 1 29.48 -43.18 39.22
CA MET A 1 28.70 -44.26 38.57
C MET A 1 29.19 -44.30 37.11
N ARG A 2 29.97 -45.27 36.59
CA ARG A 2 29.64 -46.70 36.29
C ARG A 2 28.24 -46.79 35.64
N LYS A 3 27.96 -47.30 34.42
CA LYS A 3 28.56 -48.24 33.42
C LYS A 3 28.15 -47.78 31.98
N ALA A 4 28.56 -48.34 30.81
CA ALA A 4 29.74 -49.11 30.38
C ALA A 4 29.82 -49.20 28.82
N THR A 5 31.02 -49.03 28.27
CA THR A 5 31.70 -49.64 27.08
C THR A 5 31.00 -50.58 26.07
N GLY A 6 31.44 -50.47 24.80
CA GLY A 6 31.29 -51.44 23.70
C GLY A 6 31.83 -50.86 22.37
N VAL A 7 33.14 -50.73 22.16
CA VAL A 7 34.08 -51.74 21.61
C VAL A 7 33.77 -52.13 20.16
N ALA A 8 34.68 -51.73 19.26
CA ALA A 8 34.73 -52.18 17.87
C ALA A 8 35.58 -53.45 17.74
N VAL A 9 35.22 -54.33 16.80
CA VAL A 9 36.04 -55.48 16.40
C VAL A 9 36.21 -55.45 14.89
N VAL A 10 37.48 -55.45 14.46
CA VAL A 10 37.87 -55.69 13.07
C VAL A 10 38.00 -57.19 12.88
N ALA A 11 37.42 -57.73 11.81
CA ALA A 11 37.68 -59.09 11.36
C ALA A 11 37.87 -59.09 9.83
N VAL A 12 39.05 -59.52 9.40
CA VAL A 12 39.40 -59.77 8.00
C VAL A 12 39.55 -61.28 7.86
N LEU A 13 38.87 -61.92 6.90
CA LEU A 13 39.47 -62.83 5.91
C LEU A 13 38.44 -63.50 4.98
N SER A 14 38.97 -63.92 3.83
CA SER A 14 38.60 -65.12 3.05
C SER A 14 37.39 -65.10 2.11
N MET A 15 37.74 -65.31 0.84
CA MET A 15 36.91 -65.67 -0.30
C MET A 15 36.04 -66.91 -0.05
N LEU A 16 34.86 -66.92 -0.67
CA LEU A 16 34.31 -68.11 -1.34
C LEU A 16 33.46 -67.65 -2.52
N VAL A 17 33.93 -67.94 -3.74
CA VAL A 17 33.20 -67.61 -4.98
C VAL A 17 32.24 -68.76 -5.29
N SER A 18 30.94 -68.52 -5.11
CA SER A 18 29.89 -69.43 -5.60
C SER A 18 29.27 -68.87 -6.87
N THR A 19 29.50 -69.56 -7.98
CA THR A 19 28.99 -69.22 -9.31
C THR A 19 27.52 -69.59 -9.46
N ALA A 20 26.63 -68.66 -9.12
CA ALA A 20 25.21 -68.77 -9.46
C ALA A 20 24.99 -68.43 -10.95
N ALA A 21 24.87 -69.45 -11.79
CA ALA A 21 24.56 -69.31 -13.21
C ALA A 21 23.10 -68.83 -13.42
N ALA A 22 22.88 -67.52 -13.40
CA ALA A 22 21.60 -66.93 -13.79
C ALA A 22 21.39 -67.12 -15.29
N GLN A 23 20.50 -68.06 -15.66
CA GLN A 23 20.08 -68.27 -17.05
C GLN A 23 19.39 -67.01 -17.57
N THR A 24 20.07 -66.27 -18.43
CA THR A 24 19.49 -65.12 -19.14
C THR A 24 18.53 -65.62 -20.21
N THR A 25 17.25 -65.78 -19.87
CA THR A 25 16.20 -66.00 -20.86
C THR A 25 16.10 -64.77 -21.77
N ALA A 26 16.45 -64.94 -23.03
CA ALA A 26 16.36 -63.88 -24.03
C ALA A 26 14.89 -63.43 -24.19
N PRO A 27 14.61 -62.14 -24.38
CA PRO A 27 13.27 -61.69 -24.74
C PRO A 27 12.90 -62.31 -26.10
N GLY A 28 11.79 -63.06 -26.13
CA GLY A 28 11.32 -63.72 -27.34
C GLY A 28 11.16 -62.75 -28.50
N VAL A 29 11.74 -63.08 -29.65
CA VAL A 29 11.62 -62.32 -30.88
C VAL A 29 10.13 -62.27 -31.29
N PRO A 30 9.52 -61.09 -31.46
CA PRO A 30 8.14 -61.00 -31.89
C PRO A 30 8.00 -61.51 -33.34
N ALA A 31 6.99 -62.34 -33.59
CA ALA A 31 6.77 -62.96 -34.90
C ALA A 31 6.60 -61.90 -36.02
N PRO A 32 7.29 -62.05 -37.17
CA PRO A 32 7.11 -61.17 -38.31
C PRO A 32 5.78 -61.51 -39.01
N GLY A 33 4.77 -60.65 -38.87
CA GLY A 33 3.49 -60.84 -39.59
C GLY A 33 2.29 -60.08 -39.02
N ALA A 34 2.32 -59.65 -37.75
CA ALA A 34 1.26 -58.83 -37.18
C ALA A 34 1.36 -57.38 -37.68
N THR A 35 0.67 -57.06 -38.79
CA THR A 35 0.45 -55.67 -39.22
C THR A 35 -0.14 -54.89 -38.04
N PRO A 36 0.54 -53.84 -37.53
CA PRO A 36 0.05 -53.14 -36.34
C PRO A 36 -1.32 -52.52 -36.65
N PRO A 37 -2.31 -52.65 -35.75
CA PRO A 37 -3.67 -52.19 -36.01
C PRO A 37 -3.67 -50.70 -36.36
N PRO A 38 -4.49 -50.28 -37.34
CA PRO A 38 -4.44 -48.93 -37.89
C PRO A 38 -4.55 -47.88 -36.79
N ALA A 39 -3.56 -46.99 -36.74
CA ALA A 39 -3.41 -46.07 -35.62
C ALA A 39 -4.67 -45.19 -35.49
N PRO A 40 -5.27 -45.08 -34.28
CA PRO A 40 -6.62 -44.58 -34.13
C PRO A 40 -6.74 -43.12 -34.61
N THR A 41 -7.60 -42.92 -35.59
CA THR A 41 -7.93 -41.63 -36.17
C THR A 41 -8.89 -40.83 -35.29
N ILE A 42 -8.82 -39.52 -35.38
CA ILE A 42 -9.76 -38.61 -34.74
C ILE A 42 -11.07 -38.64 -35.56
N ALA A 43 -12.21 -38.72 -34.89
CA ALA A 43 -13.52 -38.71 -35.55
C ALA A 43 -13.70 -37.52 -36.53
N PRO A 44 -14.41 -37.69 -37.65
CA PRO A 44 -14.80 -36.59 -38.54
C PRO A 44 -15.48 -35.43 -37.78
N GLY A 45 -15.42 -34.22 -38.32
CA GLY A 45 -16.03 -33.02 -37.72
C GLY A 45 -15.26 -32.39 -36.55
N VAL A 46 -14.30 -33.08 -35.91
CA VAL A 46 -13.53 -32.54 -34.77
C VAL A 46 -12.53 -31.46 -35.20
N ARG A 47 -12.55 -30.33 -34.48
CA ARG A 47 -11.61 -29.20 -34.63
C ARG A 47 -10.87 -28.93 -33.31
N ALA A 48 -9.78 -28.18 -33.38
CA ALA A 48 -9.14 -27.59 -32.21
C ALA A 48 -8.73 -26.14 -32.46
N ALA A 49 -9.34 -25.22 -31.71
CA ALA A 49 -9.36 -23.78 -31.98
C ALA A 49 -9.69 -23.42 -33.45
N GLY A 50 -10.56 -24.22 -34.08
CA GLY A 50 -11.03 -24.02 -35.45
C GLY A 50 -10.19 -24.68 -36.54
N VAL A 51 -9.03 -25.25 -36.22
CA VAL A 51 -8.25 -26.08 -37.16
C VAL A 51 -8.90 -27.46 -37.24
N SER A 52 -9.29 -27.90 -38.43
CA SER A 52 -9.83 -29.26 -38.64
C SER A 52 -8.75 -30.32 -38.39
N VAL A 53 -9.09 -31.31 -37.57
CA VAL A 53 -8.22 -32.44 -37.21
C VAL A 53 -8.90 -33.81 -37.32
N GLY A 54 -10.20 -33.86 -37.65
CA GLY A 54 -10.89 -35.11 -37.96
C GLY A 54 -10.27 -35.85 -39.15
N GLY A 55 -10.37 -37.18 -39.14
CA GLY A 55 -9.72 -38.09 -40.10
C GLY A 55 -8.22 -38.31 -39.88
N LEU A 56 -7.54 -37.49 -39.07
CA LEU A 56 -6.10 -37.58 -38.85
C LEU A 56 -5.74 -38.50 -37.68
N THR A 57 -4.59 -39.17 -37.80
CA THR A 57 -3.93 -39.81 -36.65
C THR A 57 -3.37 -38.76 -35.67
N VAL A 58 -3.11 -39.15 -34.42
CA VAL A 58 -2.55 -38.23 -33.40
C VAL A 58 -1.24 -37.55 -33.83
N PRO A 59 -0.26 -38.22 -34.48
CA PRO A 59 0.92 -37.57 -35.03
C PRO A 59 0.61 -36.54 -36.14
N GLN A 60 -0.21 -36.91 -37.12
CA GLN A 60 -0.61 -36.00 -38.22
C GLN A 60 -1.36 -34.76 -37.69
N ALA A 61 -2.30 -34.95 -36.77
CA ALA A 61 -3.00 -33.86 -36.09
C ALA A 61 -2.05 -32.98 -35.28
N THR A 62 -1.03 -33.57 -34.64
CA THR A 62 0.01 -32.82 -33.90
C THR A 62 0.83 -31.93 -34.84
N ALA A 63 1.22 -32.44 -36.02
CA ALA A 63 1.92 -31.66 -37.04
C ALA A 63 1.04 -30.51 -37.57
N ARG A 64 -0.20 -30.80 -37.97
CA ARG A 64 -1.16 -29.80 -38.49
C ARG A 64 -1.45 -28.68 -37.48
N LEU A 65 -1.66 -29.02 -36.22
CA LEU A 65 -1.86 -28.03 -35.14
C LEU A 65 -0.60 -27.21 -34.86
N THR A 66 0.59 -27.79 -34.98
CA THR A 66 1.86 -27.09 -34.79
C THR A 66 2.11 -26.08 -35.90
N ALA A 67 1.83 -26.43 -37.16
CA ALA A 67 1.92 -25.53 -38.29
C ALA A 67 0.91 -24.38 -38.20
N ALA A 68 -0.39 -24.69 -38.03
CA ALA A 68 -1.46 -23.70 -38.06
C ALA A 68 -1.47 -22.75 -36.83
N LEU A 69 -1.26 -23.28 -35.62
CA LEU A 69 -1.36 -22.49 -34.39
C LEU A 69 0.00 -21.96 -33.91
N GLY A 70 1.11 -22.59 -34.30
CA GLY A 70 2.47 -22.23 -33.87
C GLY A 70 2.82 -20.74 -34.01
N PRO A 71 2.64 -20.11 -35.19
CA PRO A 71 2.93 -18.69 -35.38
C PRO A 71 2.11 -17.78 -34.45
N ARG A 72 0.78 -17.98 -34.37
CA ARG A 72 -0.12 -17.21 -33.49
C ARG A 72 0.21 -17.40 -32.01
N MET A 73 0.68 -18.59 -31.61
CA MET A 73 1.11 -18.90 -30.25
C MET A 73 2.48 -18.33 -29.87
N ARG A 74 3.29 -17.89 -30.85
CA ARG A 74 4.55 -17.15 -30.65
C ARG A 74 4.34 -15.63 -30.57
N THR A 75 3.22 -15.10 -31.07
CA THR A 75 2.91 -13.66 -31.11
C THR A 75 2.96 -13.00 -29.72
N PRO A 76 3.66 -11.86 -29.54
CA PRO A 76 3.70 -11.15 -28.26
C PRO A 76 2.34 -10.63 -27.79
N VAL A 77 2.07 -10.76 -26.49
CA VAL A 77 0.89 -10.15 -25.84
C VAL A 77 1.20 -8.71 -25.46
N THR A 78 0.38 -7.77 -25.92
CA THR A 78 0.49 -6.34 -25.60
C THR A 78 -0.29 -6.02 -24.32
N ILE A 79 0.40 -5.60 -23.27
CA ILE A 79 -0.19 -5.20 -21.99
C ILE A 79 -0.26 -3.67 -21.92
N ARG A 80 -1.46 -3.10 -21.80
CA ARG A 80 -1.69 -1.65 -21.62
C ARG A 80 -1.99 -1.37 -20.15
N VAL A 81 -1.14 -0.59 -19.49
CA VAL A 81 -1.34 -0.19 -18.09
C VAL A 81 -0.69 1.16 -17.81
N ALA A 82 -1.37 2.02 -17.05
CA ALA A 82 -0.87 3.34 -16.66
C ALA A 82 -0.46 4.25 -17.85
N GLY A 83 -1.16 4.17 -18.99
CA GLY A 83 -0.82 4.88 -20.23
C GLY A 83 0.34 4.25 -21.02
N ARG A 84 1.09 3.32 -20.41
CA ARG A 84 2.26 2.67 -21.02
C ARG A 84 1.87 1.35 -21.70
N ARG A 85 2.61 1.01 -22.76
CA ARG A 85 2.52 -0.26 -23.50
C ARG A 85 3.70 -1.15 -23.13
N PHE A 86 3.44 -2.41 -22.78
CA PHE A 86 4.46 -3.43 -22.50
C PHE A 86 4.23 -4.63 -23.42
N ARG A 87 5.30 -5.27 -23.90
CA ARG A 87 5.21 -6.48 -24.73
C ARG A 87 5.67 -7.68 -23.89
N LEU A 88 4.88 -8.76 -23.91
CA LEU A 88 5.16 -10.03 -23.25
C LEU A 88 5.34 -11.11 -24.32
N ARG A 89 6.55 -11.66 -24.45
CA ARG A 89 6.83 -12.78 -25.36
C ARG A 89 6.39 -14.10 -24.69
N PRO A 90 5.53 -14.95 -25.30
CA PRO A 90 5.09 -16.21 -24.69
C PRO A 90 6.26 -17.11 -24.23
N ARG A 91 7.33 -17.20 -25.03
CA ARG A 91 8.56 -17.94 -24.67
C ARG A 91 9.20 -17.49 -23.34
N SER A 92 9.18 -16.19 -22.99
CA SER A 92 9.85 -15.71 -21.77
C SER A 92 9.14 -16.11 -20.46
N ILE A 93 7.88 -16.54 -20.55
CA ILE A 93 7.12 -17.11 -19.43
C ILE A 93 6.94 -18.63 -19.54
N GLY A 94 7.78 -19.29 -20.37
CA GLY A 94 7.68 -20.73 -20.62
C GLY A 94 6.35 -21.15 -21.24
N SER A 95 5.66 -20.23 -21.94
CA SER A 95 4.40 -20.54 -22.62
C SER A 95 4.69 -21.18 -23.99
N ARG A 96 4.24 -22.42 -24.17
CA ARG A 96 4.35 -23.17 -25.43
C ARG A 96 3.05 -23.93 -25.72
N LEU A 97 2.74 -24.04 -27.01
CA LEU A 97 1.68 -24.91 -27.52
C LEU A 97 2.02 -26.37 -27.20
N ASP A 98 1.05 -27.13 -26.70
CA ASP A 98 1.13 -28.58 -26.51
C ASP A 98 0.19 -29.25 -27.52
N ALA A 99 0.64 -29.30 -28.77
CA ALA A 99 -0.13 -29.83 -29.88
C ALA A 99 -0.46 -31.33 -29.66
N GLY A 100 0.47 -32.11 -29.10
CA GLY A 100 0.26 -33.53 -28.80
C GLY A 100 -0.84 -33.77 -27.75
N ARG A 101 -0.85 -33.01 -26.64
CA ARG A 101 -1.97 -33.08 -25.68
C ARG A 101 -3.28 -32.54 -26.27
N THR A 102 -3.22 -31.61 -27.21
CA THR A 102 -4.41 -31.11 -27.92
C THR A 102 -4.98 -32.18 -28.85
N ALA A 103 -4.15 -32.86 -29.65
CA ALA A 103 -4.55 -33.96 -30.52
C ALA A 103 -5.11 -35.16 -29.73
N ARG A 104 -4.51 -35.52 -28.58
CA ARG A 104 -5.06 -36.56 -27.69
C ARG A 104 -6.42 -36.18 -27.08
N ARG A 105 -6.67 -34.89 -26.81
CA ARG A 105 -8.00 -34.42 -26.39
C ARG A 105 -9.01 -34.48 -27.52
N ALA A 106 -8.62 -34.14 -28.75
CA ALA A 106 -9.46 -34.30 -29.94
C ALA A 106 -9.85 -35.76 -30.17
N LEU A 107 -8.89 -36.69 -30.07
CA LEU A 107 -9.18 -38.13 -30.13
C LEU A 107 -10.16 -38.58 -29.04
N LYS A 108 -9.95 -38.17 -27.77
CA LYS A 108 -10.86 -38.51 -26.67
C LYS A 108 -12.26 -37.91 -26.86
N ALA A 109 -12.35 -36.67 -27.34
CA ALA A 109 -13.63 -36.00 -27.58
C ALA A 109 -14.41 -36.66 -28.72
N GLY A 110 -13.74 -37.08 -29.80
CA GLY A 110 -14.36 -37.88 -30.86
C GLY A 110 -14.87 -39.24 -30.37
N ARG A 111 -14.06 -39.97 -29.58
CA ARG A 111 -14.45 -41.28 -29.01
C ARG A 111 -15.63 -41.19 -28.05
N ALA A 112 -15.74 -40.11 -27.28
CA ALA A 112 -16.86 -39.90 -26.36
C ALA A 112 -18.21 -39.66 -27.07
N ARG A 113 -18.23 -39.42 -28.39
CA ARG A 113 -19.44 -39.21 -29.20
C ARG A 113 -20.05 -40.52 -29.75
N GLY A 114 -19.50 -41.69 -29.40
CA GLY A 114 -20.17 -43.00 -29.55
C GLY A 114 -20.92 -43.25 -30.85
N GLY A 115 -20.24 -43.23 -32.00
CA GLY A 115 -20.81 -43.72 -33.27
C GLY A 115 -21.89 -42.86 -33.94
N VAL A 116 -22.22 -41.67 -33.43
CA VAL A 116 -23.23 -40.79 -34.05
C VAL A 116 -22.77 -40.29 -35.42
N ASP A 117 -23.64 -40.44 -36.42
CA ASP A 117 -23.45 -40.06 -37.82
C ASP A 117 -22.95 -38.59 -37.98
N PRO A 118 -21.85 -38.35 -38.74
CA PRO A 118 -21.34 -36.99 -38.99
C PRO A 118 -22.31 -36.05 -39.72
N SER A 119 -23.41 -36.56 -40.29
CA SER A 119 -24.42 -35.79 -41.02
C SER A 119 -25.16 -34.75 -40.16
N PHE A 120 -25.19 -34.91 -38.83
CA PHE A 120 -25.83 -33.97 -37.90
C PHE A 120 -24.95 -32.81 -37.41
N GLY A 121 -23.97 -32.37 -38.22
CA GLY A 121 -23.45 -31.00 -38.27
C GLY A 121 -22.70 -30.41 -37.06
N GLU A 122 -22.69 -31.04 -35.89
CA GLU A 122 -22.18 -30.43 -34.66
C GLU A 122 -20.63 -30.48 -34.56
N VAL A 123 -20.00 -29.35 -34.88
CA VAL A 123 -18.54 -29.19 -34.87
C VAL A 123 -17.97 -29.13 -33.45
N ILE A 124 -17.39 -30.24 -32.97
CA ILE A 124 -16.67 -30.29 -31.69
C ILE A 124 -15.36 -29.49 -31.79
N ASP A 125 -15.28 -28.32 -31.15
CA ASP A 125 -14.05 -27.50 -31.09
C ASP A 125 -13.31 -27.62 -29.74
N VAL A 126 -12.20 -28.38 -29.74
CA VAL A 126 -11.46 -28.72 -28.52
C VAL A 126 -10.52 -27.59 -28.07
N PRO A 127 -10.51 -27.20 -26.78
CA PRO A 127 -9.64 -26.15 -26.26
C PRO A 127 -8.17 -26.59 -26.24
N VAL A 128 -7.34 -25.76 -26.88
CA VAL A 128 -5.91 -25.97 -27.06
C VAL A 128 -5.17 -26.10 -25.72
N ALA A 129 -4.30 -27.10 -25.63
CA ALA A 129 -3.42 -27.29 -24.49
C ALA A 129 -2.20 -26.36 -24.60
N VAL A 130 -1.93 -25.64 -23.50
CA VAL A 130 -0.81 -24.70 -23.39
C VAL A 130 -0.05 -25.00 -22.12
N VAL A 131 1.23 -25.36 -22.26
CA VAL A 131 2.17 -25.42 -21.13
C VAL A 131 2.55 -23.99 -20.77
N LEU A 132 2.56 -23.68 -19.47
CA LEU A 132 2.85 -22.34 -18.96
C LEU A 132 3.55 -22.42 -17.60
N ASP A 133 4.71 -21.78 -17.47
CA ASP A 133 5.39 -21.64 -16.18
C ASP A 133 4.70 -20.56 -15.33
N ARG A 134 3.91 -21.02 -14.34
CA ARG A 134 3.22 -20.16 -13.37
C ARG A 134 4.19 -19.36 -12.49
N LYS A 135 5.42 -19.85 -12.22
CA LYS A 135 6.45 -19.11 -11.45
C LYS A 135 7.00 -17.96 -12.30
N ARG A 136 7.37 -18.18 -13.57
CA ARG A 136 7.83 -17.12 -14.50
C ARG A 136 6.77 -16.06 -14.76
N LEU A 137 5.50 -16.45 -15.00
CA LEU A 137 4.42 -15.48 -15.18
C LEU A 137 4.20 -14.61 -13.93
N ARG A 138 4.26 -15.20 -12.73
CA ARG A 138 4.19 -14.44 -11.46
C ARG A 138 5.35 -13.44 -11.34
N ARG A 139 6.58 -13.87 -11.64
CA ARG A 139 7.79 -13.01 -11.59
C ARG A 139 7.68 -11.84 -12.58
N TYR A 140 7.25 -12.09 -13.83
CA TYR A 140 7.03 -11.04 -14.83
C TYR A 140 5.97 -10.02 -14.39
N VAL A 141 4.80 -10.49 -13.95
CA VAL A 141 3.71 -9.59 -13.53
C VAL A 141 4.06 -8.79 -12.27
N SER A 142 4.79 -9.37 -11.32
CA SER A 142 5.31 -8.66 -10.14
C SER A 142 6.34 -7.59 -10.52
N GLY A 143 7.27 -7.90 -11.44
CA GLY A 143 8.22 -6.94 -11.98
C GLY A 143 7.55 -5.77 -12.73
N LEU A 144 6.52 -6.07 -13.54
CA LEU A 144 5.68 -5.06 -14.15
C LEU A 144 4.92 -4.23 -13.10
N GLY A 145 4.42 -4.89 -12.05
CA GLY A 145 3.77 -4.27 -10.89
C GLY A 145 4.65 -3.21 -10.23
N ARG A 146 5.93 -3.51 -9.99
CA ARG A 146 6.92 -2.55 -9.49
C ARG A 146 7.10 -1.35 -10.44
N ARG A 147 7.25 -1.59 -11.76
CA ARG A 147 7.43 -0.54 -12.78
C ARG A 147 6.24 0.41 -12.97
N VAL A 148 5.04 0.05 -12.50
CA VAL A 148 3.82 0.88 -12.58
C VAL A 148 3.25 1.24 -11.21
N TYR A 149 3.97 0.91 -10.15
CA TYR A 149 3.64 1.25 -8.78
C TYR A 149 3.85 2.75 -8.55
N VAL A 150 2.91 3.37 -7.84
CA VAL A 150 3.03 4.74 -7.36
C VAL A 150 2.76 4.69 -5.86
N ALA A 151 3.75 5.04 -5.05
CA ALA A 151 3.59 5.06 -3.60
C ALA A 151 2.54 6.10 -3.18
N PRO A 152 1.70 5.82 -2.16
CA PRO A 152 0.91 6.86 -1.53
C PRO A 152 1.83 7.82 -0.78
N ARG A 153 1.51 9.12 -0.81
CA ARG A 153 2.23 10.15 -0.05
C ARG A 153 1.33 10.71 1.04
N ASN A 154 1.81 10.67 2.27
CA ASN A 154 1.13 11.26 3.42
C ASN A 154 1.02 12.80 3.29
N ALA A 155 -0.03 13.37 3.87
CA ALA A 155 -0.09 14.81 4.10
C ALA A 155 0.90 15.20 5.20
N THR A 156 1.51 16.37 5.10
CA THR A 156 2.37 16.93 6.15
C THR A 156 1.89 18.32 6.55
N LEU A 157 2.12 18.66 7.82
CA LEU A 157 1.84 19.95 8.42
C LEU A 157 3.13 20.44 9.09
N ARG A 158 3.56 21.64 8.73
CA ARG A 158 4.56 22.40 9.48
C ARG A 158 3.88 23.64 10.03
N ILE A 159 3.75 23.69 11.35
CA ILE A 159 3.24 24.84 12.10
C ILE A 159 4.33 25.92 12.03
N THR A 160 3.98 27.13 11.60
CA THR A 160 4.86 28.30 11.69
C THR A 160 4.09 29.46 12.31
N VAL A 161 4.82 30.40 12.90
CA VAL A 161 4.30 31.57 13.62
C VAL A 161 3.22 32.34 12.85
N ARG A 162 3.37 32.45 11.53
CA ARG A 162 2.46 33.23 10.66
C ARG A 162 1.53 32.39 9.79
N ARG A 163 1.81 31.09 9.54
CA ARG A 163 0.99 30.25 8.65
C ARG A 163 1.13 28.74 8.89
N MET A 164 0.07 27.99 8.56
CA MET A 164 0.12 26.54 8.48
C MET A 164 0.62 26.09 7.09
N VAL A 165 1.90 25.69 7.01
CA VAL A 165 2.50 25.15 5.79
C VAL A 165 2.05 23.70 5.63
N ARG A 166 1.28 23.41 4.58
CA ARG A 166 0.56 22.15 4.40
C ARG A 166 0.96 21.51 3.07
N ARG A 167 1.33 20.23 3.05
CA ARG A 167 1.43 19.44 1.82
C ARG A 167 0.26 18.46 1.73
N ARG A 168 -0.43 18.45 0.58
CA ARG A 168 -1.57 17.55 0.34
C ARG A 168 -1.08 16.09 0.19
N SER A 169 -1.83 15.18 0.80
CA SER A 169 -1.68 13.73 0.59
C SER A 169 -2.01 13.34 -0.84
N TYR A 170 -1.28 12.38 -1.41
CA TYR A 170 -1.55 11.80 -2.73
C TYR A 170 -1.84 10.30 -2.63
N GLY A 171 -2.88 9.83 -3.32
CA GLY A 171 -3.26 8.43 -3.33
C GLY A 171 -2.37 7.60 -4.26
N GLY A 172 -1.74 6.56 -3.71
CA GLY A 172 -0.91 5.64 -4.48
C GLY A 172 -1.71 4.79 -5.47
N ARG A 173 -1.01 4.01 -6.30
CA ARG A 173 -1.63 3.09 -7.27
C ARG A 173 -0.81 1.80 -7.34
N LYS A 174 -1.45 0.64 -7.16
CA LYS A 174 -0.82 -0.69 -7.31
C LYS A 174 -1.52 -1.50 -8.39
N LEU A 175 -0.75 -2.26 -9.17
CA LEU A 175 -1.27 -3.19 -10.16
C LEU A 175 -2.09 -4.29 -9.48
N VAL A 176 -3.27 -4.63 -10.02
CA VAL A 176 -4.05 -5.79 -9.57
C VAL A 176 -3.49 -7.04 -10.25
N GLU A 177 -2.37 -7.54 -9.70
CA GLU A 177 -1.56 -8.59 -10.31
C GLU A 177 -2.36 -9.85 -10.64
N TYR A 178 -3.27 -10.29 -9.77
CA TYR A 178 -4.06 -11.51 -10.02
C TYR A 178 -4.95 -11.36 -11.26
N ARG A 179 -5.65 -10.23 -11.42
CA ARG A 179 -6.49 -9.95 -12.60
C ARG A 179 -5.67 -9.93 -13.88
N LEU A 180 -4.47 -9.34 -13.84
CA LEU A 180 -3.58 -9.33 -15.01
C LEU A 180 -3.08 -10.74 -15.35
N ARG A 181 -2.66 -11.54 -14.37
CA ARG A 181 -2.26 -12.95 -14.59
C ARG A 181 -3.40 -13.75 -15.23
N SER A 182 -4.61 -13.68 -14.68
CA SER A 182 -5.77 -14.41 -15.23
C SER A 182 -6.13 -13.97 -16.64
N ALA A 183 -6.07 -12.66 -16.94
CA ALA A 183 -6.31 -12.16 -18.29
C ALA A 183 -5.23 -12.59 -19.29
N ILE A 184 -3.95 -12.61 -18.89
CA ILE A 184 -2.86 -13.17 -19.72
C ILE A 184 -3.07 -14.66 -19.97
N VAL A 185 -3.42 -15.46 -18.95
CA VAL A 185 -3.69 -16.90 -19.11
C VAL A 185 -4.85 -17.15 -20.06
N ARG A 186 -5.94 -16.37 -19.96
CA ARG A 186 -7.10 -16.47 -20.86
C ARG A 186 -6.69 -16.20 -22.31
N VAL A 187 -6.01 -15.07 -22.54
CA VAL A 187 -5.53 -14.70 -23.89
C VAL A 187 -4.55 -15.73 -24.43
N LEU A 188 -3.67 -16.33 -23.63
CA LEU A 188 -2.71 -17.34 -24.11
C LEU A 188 -3.34 -18.70 -24.43
N ARG A 189 -4.44 -19.07 -23.76
CA ARG A 189 -5.15 -20.33 -24.00
C ARG A 189 -6.02 -20.33 -25.25
N ASP A 190 -6.47 -19.15 -25.68
CA ASP A 190 -7.28 -18.98 -26.87
C ASP A 190 -6.40 -18.44 -28.03
N PRO A 191 -6.18 -19.19 -29.11
CA PRO A 191 -5.44 -18.71 -30.29
C PRO A 191 -6.19 -17.67 -31.14
N ARG A 192 -7.52 -17.55 -30.97
CA ARG A 192 -8.37 -16.55 -31.64
C ARG A 192 -8.40 -15.22 -30.87
N ALA A 193 -8.25 -15.25 -29.55
CA ALA A 193 -8.24 -14.05 -28.71
C ALA A 193 -7.19 -13.02 -29.16
N ARG A 194 -7.63 -11.76 -29.31
CA ARG A 194 -6.75 -10.61 -29.55
C ARG A 194 -5.62 -10.60 -28.52
N ARG A 195 -4.36 -10.55 -28.97
CA ARG A 195 -3.16 -10.55 -28.13
C ARG A 195 -2.94 -9.21 -27.40
N ALA A 196 -3.97 -8.69 -26.72
CA ALA A 196 -3.95 -7.43 -25.99
C ALA A 196 -4.69 -7.55 -24.64
N VAL A 197 -4.10 -7.01 -23.56
CA VAL A 197 -4.65 -7.08 -22.20
C VAL A 197 -4.56 -5.71 -21.51
N LYS A 198 -5.61 -5.29 -20.80
CA LYS A 198 -5.63 -4.05 -19.99
C LYS A 198 -5.31 -4.36 -18.53
N GLY A 199 -4.22 -3.81 -18.00
CA GLY A 199 -3.84 -3.95 -16.60
C GLY A 199 -4.61 -2.98 -15.70
N GLN A 200 -5.44 -3.51 -14.80
CA GLN A 200 -6.18 -2.70 -13.81
C GLN A 200 -5.27 -2.27 -12.65
N ARG A 201 -5.37 -1.02 -12.21
CA ARG A 201 -4.71 -0.51 -11.00
C ARG A 201 -5.75 -0.23 -9.91
N ARG A 202 -5.48 -0.65 -8.67
CA ARG A 202 -6.22 -0.27 -7.47
C ARG A 202 -5.61 1.00 -6.88
N ARG A 203 -6.44 1.95 -6.43
CA ARG A 203 -5.99 3.12 -5.66
C ARG A 203 -5.56 2.67 -4.26
N LEU A 204 -4.49 3.25 -3.75
CA LEU A 204 -4.04 3.12 -2.36
C LEU A 204 -4.35 4.43 -1.63
N ARG A 205 -4.88 4.34 -0.41
CA ARG A 205 -5.09 5.52 0.45
C ARG A 205 -3.75 5.90 1.08
N ALA A 206 -3.52 7.19 1.29
CA ALA A 206 -2.45 7.66 2.17
C ALA A 206 -2.89 7.43 3.62
N ALA A 207 -1.96 7.05 4.51
CA ALA A 207 -2.25 6.83 5.92
C ALA A 207 -2.66 8.13 6.61
N VAL A 208 -1.91 9.21 6.34
CA VAL A 208 -2.22 10.55 6.84
C VAL A 208 -2.80 11.40 5.72
N THR A 209 -4.02 11.89 5.92
CA THR A 209 -4.71 12.81 5.01
C THR A 209 -4.83 14.20 5.63
N TYR A 210 -5.01 15.24 4.81
CA TYR A 210 -5.27 16.60 5.32
C TYR A 210 -6.51 16.64 6.25
N ARG A 211 -7.59 15.92 5.89
CA ARG A 211 -8.80 15.80 6.73
C ARG A 211 -8.48 15.13 8.08
N GLY A 212 -7.57 14.14 8.09
CA GLY A 212 -7.06 13.53 9.32
C GLY A 212 -6.29 14.52 10.19
N LEU A 213 -5.33 15.25 9.62
CA LEU A 213 -4.56 16.27 10.34
C LEU A 213 -5.46 17.39 10.90
N ALA A 214 -6.44 17.86 10.13
CA ALA A 214 -7.38 18.90 10.56
C ALA A 214 -8.37 18.43 11.63
N ARG A 215 -8.55 17.11 11.84
CA ARG A 215 -9.28 16.56 12.99
C ARG A 215 -8.38 16.39 14.21
N ARG A 216 -7.11 15.97 14.02
CA ARG A 216 -6.13 15.85 15.12
C ARG A 216 -5.74 17.20 15.70
N TYR A 217 -5.73 18.25 14.88
CA TYR A 217 -5.39 19.62 15.23
C TYR A 217 -6.53 20.56 14.78
N PRO A 218 -7.69 20.52 15.47
CA PRO A 218 -8.87 21.30 15.09
C PRO A 218 -8.69 22.80 15.37
N THR A 219 -7.93 23.11 16.43
CA THR A 219 -7.48 24.45 16.80
C THR A 219 -5.95 24.41 16.98
N VAL A 220 -5.26 25.46 16.54
CA VAL A 220 -3.84 25.72 16.83
C VAL A 220 -3.70 27.22 17.11
N VAL A 221 -2.92 27.57 18.13
CA VAL A 221 -2.55 28.97 18.42
C VAL A 221 -1.08 29.17 18.05
N THR A 222 -0.73 30.34 17.54
CA THR A 222 0.66 30.77 17.39
C THR A 222 0.85 32.18 17.96
N ILE A 223 2.01 32.43 18.54
CA ILE A 223 2.38 33.68 19.21
C ILE A 223 3.70 34.16 18.59
N ASP A 224 3.65 35.36 18.05
CA ASP A 224 4.74 36.08 17.38
C ASP A 224 5.22 37.16 18.35
N ARG A 225 6.29 36.89 19.13
CA ARG A 225 6.76 37.83 20.16
C ARG A 225 7.32 39.10 19.53
N GLY A 226 8.08 38.98 18.45
CA GLY A 226 8.64 40.14 17.73
C GLY A 226 7.59 40.92 16.93
N GLY A 227 6.51 40.27 16.49
CA GLY A 227 5.40 40.93 15.81
C GLY A 227 4.19 41.27 16.69
N PHE A 228 4.30 41.14 18.02
CA PHE A 228 3.25 41.37 19.03
C PHE A 228 1.85 40.84 18.65
N ARG A 229 1.79 39.62 18.08
CA ARG A 229 0.53 39.04 17.58
C ARG A 229 0.31 37.59 17.97
N LEU A 230 -0.86 37.33 18.56
CA LEU A 230 -1.43 35.99 18.67
C LEU A 230 -2.29 35.70 17.43
N ARG A 231 -2.19 34.49 16.87
CA ARG A 231 -2.98 34.05 15.71
C ARG A 231 -3.69 32.73 16.02
N LEU A 232 -4.97 32.69 15.69
CA LEU A 232 -5.82 31.51 15.83
C LEU A 232 -5.95 30.81 14.47
N PHE A 233 -5.79 29.49 14.46
CA PHE A 233 -5.98 28.66 13.28
C PHE A 233 -7.04 27.60 13.54
N LYS A 234 -8.08 27.58 12.72
CA LYS A 234 -9.17 26.61 12.75
C LYS A 234 -9.07 25.64 11.58
N ARG A 235 -9.11 24.33 11.87
CA ARG A 235 -9.01 23.24 10.86
C ARG A 235 -7.81 23.41 9.91
N LEU A 236 -6.69 23.91 10.45
CA LEU A 236 -5.46 24.26 9.75
C LEU A 236 -5.59 25.37 8.68
N ARG A 237 -6.53 26.29 8.86
CA ARG A 237 -6.67 27.56 8.13
C ARG A 237 -6.53 28.72 9.12
N TYR A 238 -6.08 29.88 8.64
CA TYR A 238 -6.11 31.11 9.43
C TYR A 238 -7.58 31.45 9.74
N ASP A 239 -7.83 31.88 10.97
CA ASP A 239 -9.15 32.25 11.48
C ASP A 239 -9.17 33.74 11.84
N ARG A 240 -8.30 34.14 12.78
CA ARG A 240 -8.15 35.53 13.24
C ARG A 240 -6.81 35.78 13.94
N SER A 241 -6.54 37.03 14.28
CA SER A 241 -5.37 37.46 15.03
C SER A 241 -5.70 38.59 15.99
N TYR A 242 -4.96 38.68 17.09
CA TYR A 242 -5.12 39.68 18.14
C TYR A 242 -3.77 40.33 18.43
N GLY A 243 -3.80 41.60 18.86
CA GLY A 243 -2.62 42.25 19.44
C GLY A 243 -2.33 41.68 20.83
N ILE A 244 -1.06 41.60 21.20
CA ILE A 244 -0.62 41.15 22.53
C ILE A 244 0.48 42.03 23.11
N ALA A 245 0.65 42.01 24.42
CA ALA A 245 1.92 42.32 25.06
C ALA A 245 2.64 41.02 25.45
N VAL A 246 3.96 41.05 25.48
CA VAL A 246 4.81 39.91 25.88
C VAL A 246 5.78 40.31 26.99
N GLY A 247 6.59 39.35 27.44
CA GLY A 247 7.60 39.53 28.46
C GLY A 247 8.54 40.70 28.20
N ALA A 248 8.76 41.51 29.22
CA ALA A 248 9.83 42.52 29.29
C ALA A 248 11.22 41.86 29.17
N ALA A 249 12.25 42.65 28.89
CA ALA A 249 13.63 42.16 28.96
C ALA A 249 13.94 41.61 30.37
N GLY A 250 14.62 40.47 30.47
CA GLY A 250 14.83 39.75 31.74
C GLY A 250 13.62 38.93 32.23
N HIS A 251 12.44 39.13 31.63
CA HIS A 251 11.22 38.38 31.91
C HIS A 251 10.57 37.85 30.64
N ASP A 252 11.39 37.34 29.71
CA ASP A 252 10.96 36.93 28.38
C ASP A 252 9.84 35.87 28.39
N THR A 253 8.84 36.07 27.53
CA THR A 253 7.86 35.01 27.23
C THR A 253 8.61 33.81 26.62
N PRO A 254 8.44 32.59 27.17
CA PRO A 254 9.21 31.41 26.77
C PRO A 254 8.91 31.00 25.33
N THR A 255 9.94 30.55 24.61
CA THR A 255 9.81 30.05 23.23
C THR A 255 9.68 28.53 23.20
N GLY A 256 8.92 28.00 22.24
CA GLY A 256 8.71 26.56 22.12
C GLY A 256 7.34 26.17 21.60
N LEU A 257 7.08 24.86 21.53
CA LEU A 257 5.77 24.30 21.24
C LEU A 257 5.14 23.80 22.54
N PHE A 258 4.16 24.54 23.03
CA PHE A 258 3.43 24.25 24.26
C PHE A 258 1.99 23.83 23.97
N ARG A 259 1.18 23.72 25.02
CA ARG A 259 -0.26 23.50 24.97
C ARG A 259 -0.97 24.45 25.93
N ILE A 260 -2.26 24.68 25.71
CA ILE A 260 -3.12 25.24 26.76
C ILE A 260 -3.43 24.13 27.76
N ASN A 261 -2.96 24.25 28.99
CA ASN A 261 -3.11 23.22 30.03
C ASN A 261 -4.35 23.46 30.89
N THR A 262 -4.62 24.72 31.24
CA THR A 262 -5.72 25.11 32.12
C THR A 262 -6.46 26.32 31.56
N LYS A 263 -7.72 26.48 31.97
CA LYS A 263 -8.57 27.61 31.59
C LYS A 263 -9.43 28.03 32.77
N GLN A 264 -9.52 29.33 33.04
CA GLN A 264 -10.34 29.88 34.11
C GLN A 264 -11.08 31.14 33.64
N VAL A 265 -12.30 31.32 34.12
CA VAL A 265 -13.08 32.55 34.04
C VAL A 265 -12.86 33.30 35.35
N ASN A 266 -12.56 34.60 35.28
CA ASN A 266 -12.25 35.45 36.43
C ASN A 266 -11.26 34.76 37.41
N PRO A 267 -10.08 34.32 36.95
CA PRO A 267 -9.06 33.66 37.77
C PRO A 267 -8.67 34.48 39.01
N ALA A 268 -8.47 33.83 40.15
CA ALA A 268 -7.69 34.43 41.23
C ALA A 268 -6.23 34.60 40.76
N TRP A 269 -5.58 35.69 41.16
CA TRP A 269 -4.17 35.91 40.87
C TRP A 269 -3.33 35.64 42.12
N HIS A 270 -2.62 34.51 42.10
CA HIS A 270 -1.59 34.21 43.10
C HIS A 270 -0.31 34.94 42.70
N ALA A 271 -0.02 36.06 43.35
CA ALA A 271 1.14 36.88 43.07
C ALA A 271 2.40 36.20 43.62
N PRO A 272 3.47 36.05 42.82
CA PRO A 272 4.71 35.46 43.31
C PRO A 272 5.35 36.37 44.36
N ASN A 273 6.05 35.80 45.34
CA ASN A 273 6.84 36.57 46.28
C ASN A 273 8.12 37.09 45.59
N ARG A 274 7.98 38.24 44.91
CA ARG A 274 9.01 38.90 44.10
C ARG A 274 8.83 40.43 44.17
N PRO A 275 9.91 41.24 44.15
CA PRO A 275 9.83 42.69 44.29
C PRO A 275 8.88 43.39 43.29
N TRP A 276 8.84 42.91 42.04
CA TRP A 276 7.97 43.48 41.00
C TRP A 276 6.47 43.36 41.28
N ALA A 277 6.05 42.45 42.17
CA ALA A 277 4.66 42.32 42.59
C ALA A 277 4.24 43.39 43.62
N GLY A 278 5.19 44.19 44.14
CA GLY A 278 4.92 45.30 45.05
C GLY A 278 4.15 44.86 46.30
N SER A 279 3.12 45.63 46.66
CA SER A 279 2.21 45.35 47.78
C SER A 279 1.44 44.02 47.66
N TYR A 280 1.42 43.39 46.48
CA TYR A 280 0.81 42.09 46.25
C TYR A 280 1.77 40.92 46.42
N ALA A 281 3.08 41.13 46.65
CA ALA A 281 4.06 40.05 46.75
C ALA A 281 3.63 38.95 47.76
N GLY A 282 3.50 37.71 47.27
CA GLY A 282 3.05 36.55 48.06
C GLY A 282 1.56 36.51 48.41
N ARG A 283 0.75 37.50 47.98
CA ARG A 283 -0.69 37.56 48.24
C ARG A 283 -1.50 36.91 47.13
N THR A 284 -2.75 36.55 47.45
CA THR A 284 -3.73 36.12 46.45
C THR A 284 -4.76 37.23 46.26
N VAL A 285 -4.89 37.76 45.05
CA VAL A 285 -5.96 38.69 44.68
C VAL A 285 -7.16 37.89 44.18
N PRO A 286 -8.37 38.09 44.75
CA PRO A 286 -9.57 37.34 44.36
C PRO A 286 -9.91 37.43 42.87
N GLY A 287 -10.61 36.41 42.38
CA GLY A 287 -11.13 36.36 41.02
C GLY A 287 -12.15 37.47 40.75
N GLY A 288 -11.95 38.23 39.67
CA GLY A 288 -12.86 39.31 39.28
C GLY A 288 -12.68 40.65 40.04
N ALA A 289 -11.75 40.73 41.00
CA ALA A 289 -11.47 41.97 41.72
C ALA A 289 -11.00 43.11 40.79
N PRO A 290 -11.34 44.39 41.05
CA PRO A 290 -10.98 45.54 40.20
C PRO A 290 -9.47 45.80 40.05
N ASP A 291 -8.63 45.22 40.89
CA ASP A 291 -7.17 45.31 40.86
C ASP A 291 -6.48 44.07 40.24
N ASN A 292 -7.19 42.95 40.08
CA ASN A 292 -6.63 41.69 39.59
C ASN A 292 -6.06 41.81 38.15
N PRO A 293 -4.73 41.64 37.94
CA PRO A 293 -4.07 41.91 36.67
C PRO A 293 -4.35 40.87 35.58
N LEU A 294 -4.89 39.69 35.92
CA LEU A 294 -5.27 38.64 34.96
C LEU A 294 -6.59 38.95 34.25
N ARG A 295 -7.45 39.75 34.88
CA ARG A 295 -8.77 40.17 34.38
C ARG A 295 -9.63 38.97 33.98
N ALA A 296 -10.52 39.16 33.02
CA ALA A 296 -11.68 38.31 32.77
C ALA A 296 -11.38 36.81 32.50
N ARG A 297 -10.22 36.45 31.93
CA ARG A 297 -9.97 35.09 31.43
C ARG A 297 -8.49 34.72 31.55
N TRP A 298 -8.22 33.45 31.84
CA TRP A 298 -6.89 32.84 31.84
C TRP A 298 -6.84 31.60 30.95
N LEU A 299 -5.76 31.44 30.19
CA LEU A 299 -5.40 30.22 29.46
C LEU A 299 -3.93 29.88 29.80
N GLY A 300 -3.72 28.95 30.73
CA GLY A 300 -2.38 28.59 31.22
C GLY A 300 -1.59 27.77 30.20
N ILE A 301 -0.28 28.02 30.08
CA ILE A 301 0.61 27.39 29.11
C ILE A 301 1.66 26.50 29.79
N ALA A 302 2.55 27.08 30.59
CA ALA A 302 3.63 26.37 31.30
C ALA A 302 4.25 27.29 32.36
N ASN A 303 4.77 26.75 33.47
CA ASN A 303 5.62 27.46 34.44
C ASN A 303 5.06 28.83 34.91
N GLY A 304 3.76 28.90 35.23
CA GLY A 304 3.10 30.16 35.62
C GLY A 304 2.83 31.15 34.48
N VAL A 305 3.27 30.86 33.25
CA VAL A 305 2.98 31.65 32.05
C VAL A 305 1.65 31.23 31.44
N GLY A 306 0.83 32.22 31.08
CA GLY A 306 -0.45 32.04 30.40
C GLY A 306 -0.83 33.22 29.50
N ILE A 307 -1.93 33.06 28.79
CA ILE A 307 -2.60 34.14 28.03
C ILE A 307 -3.73 34.69 28.90
N HIS A 308 -3.79 36.00 29.11
CA HIS A 308 -4.78 36.63 29.97
C HIS A 308 -5.17 38.05 29.53
N GLY A 309 -6.25 38.59 30.11
CA GLY A 309 -6.63 39.99 29.91
C GLY A 309 -5.73 40.94 30.70
N THR A 310 -5.74 42.24 30.42
CA THR A 310 -4.95 43.21 31.20
C THR A 310 -5.74 44.49 31.51
N SER A 311 -5.45 45.10 32.66
CA SER A 311 -5.85 46.48 32.99
C SER A 311 -5.04 47.54 32.25
N GLU A 312 -3.97 47.14 31.57
CA GLU A 312 -3.03 48.04 30.89
C GLU A 312 -3.15 47.89 29.36
N PRO A 313 -4.31 48.24 28.75
CA PRO A 313 -4.55 48.01 27.31
C PRO A 313 -3.62 48.84 26.41
N TRP A 314 -2.93 49.85 26.95
CA TRP A 314 -1.84 50.57 26.28
C TRP A 314 -0.55 49.75 26.17
N SER A 315 -0.35 48.70 26.98
CA SER A 315 0.82 47.82 26.89
C SER A 315 0.76 46.87 25.68
N ILE A 316 -0.37 46.80 24.97
CA ILE A 316 -0.55 45.90 23.83
C ILE A 316 0.24 46.43 22.63
N GLY A 317 1.21 45.64 22.15
CA GLY A 317 2.21 46.08 21.18
C GLY A 317 3.61 46.31 21.78
N SER A 318 3.82 46.07 23.08
CA SER A 318 5.12 46.23 23.74
C SER A 318 5.55 45.02 24.58
N ARG A 319 6.78 45.10 25.12
CA ARG A 319 7.37 44.13 26.06
C ARG A 319 7.18 44.67 27.48
N ALA A 320 6.15 44.21 28.18
CA ALA A 320 5.68 44.85 29.41
C ALA A 320 5.25 43.87 30.52
N SER A 321 5.26 42.55 30.28
CA SER A 321 4.82 41.56 31.26
C SER A 321 5.98 40.84 31.95
N HIS A 322 5.66 40.11 33.01
CA HIS A 322 6.58 39.18 33.67
C HIS A 322 6.52 37.78 33.02
N GLY A 323 6.62 37.72 31.69
CA GLY A 323 6.60 36.50 30.87
C GLY A 323 5.24 36.11 30.27
N CYS A 324 4.13 36.50 30.89
CA CYS A 324 2.77 36.21 30.41
C CYS A 324 2.39 36.93 29.10
N ILE A 325 1.39 36.42 28.39
CA ILE A 325 0.87 37.02 27.16
C ILE A 325 -0.39 37.82 27.51
N ARG A 326 -0.28 39.14 27.51
CA ARG A 326 -1.40 40.05 27.81
C ARG A 326 -2.21 40.31 26.55
N MET A 327 -3.53 40.39 26.69
CA MET A 327 -4.50 40.73 25.66
C MET A 327 -5.46 41.80 26.16
N ARG A 328 -6.11 42.54 25.25
CA ARG A 328 -7.25 43.40 25.64
C ARG A 328 -8.36 42.50 26.21
N VAL A 329 -9.13 43.02 27.17
CA VAL A 329 -10.19 42.23 27.83
C VAL A 329 -11.23 41.69 26.83
N PRO A 330 -11.73 42.46 25.84
CA PRO A 330 -12.62 41.91 24.80
C PRO A 330 -11.95 40.80 23.96
N ASP A 331 -10.68 40.97 23.59
CA ASP A 331 -9.93 40.01 22.78
C ASP A 331 -9.75 38.65 23.48
N VAL A 332 -9.44 38.66 24.79
CA VAL A 332 -9.30 37.41 25.55
C VAL A 332 -10.67 36.75 25.80
N ILE A 333 -11.74 37.53 25.98
CA ILE A 333 -13.11 37.01 26.08
C ILE A 333 -13.52 36.33 24.76
N ASP A 334 -13.17 36.89 23.60
CA ASP A 334 -13.39 36.27 22.29
C ASP A 334 -12.53 35.02 22.06
N LEU A 335 -11.24 35.07 22.43
CA LEU A 335 -10.31 33.95 22.27
C LEU A 335 -10.70 32.75 23.14
N TYR A 336 -11.12 33.00 24.39
CA TYR A 336 -11.32 31.96 25.41
C TYR A 336 -12.24 30.80 24.98
N PRO A 337 -13.50 30.99 24.52
CA PRO A 337 -14.35 29.89 24.07
C PRO A 337 -13.79 29.20 22.82
N ARG A 338 -13.01 29.91 22.00
CA ARG A 338 -12.44 29.40 20.75
C ARG A 338 -11.22 28.52 20.96
N VAL A 339 -10.60 28.51 22.14
CA VAL A 339 -9.39 27.71 22.41
C VAL A 339 -9.69 26.64 23.47
N PRO A 340 -9.87 25.36 23.09
CA PRO A 340 -9.96 24.25 24.04
C PRO A 340 -8.66 23.99 24.79
N VAL A 341 -8.74 23.38 25.97
CA VAL A 341 -7.60 22.74 26.64
C VAL A 341 -6.96 21.70 25.70
N GLY A 342 -5.64 21.52 25.79
CA GLY A 342 -4.83 20.67 24.92
C GLY A 342 -4.45 21.29 23.57
N THR A 343 -4.97 22.49 23.24
CA THR A 343 -4.65 23.21 21.98
C THR A 343 -3.15 23.47 21.86
N PRO A 344 -2.47 23.00 20.79
CA PRO A 344 -1.07 23.29 20.54
C PRO A 344 -0.85 24.79 20.35
N THR A 345 0.14 25.33 21.06
CA THR A 345 0.48 26.76 21.11
C THR A 345 1.96 26.94 20.80
N LEU A 346 2.29 27.45 19.61
CA LEU A 346 3.67 27.72 19.20
C LEU A 346 4.05 29.16 19.57
N ILE A 347 5.07 29.35 20.39
CA ILE A 347 5.63 30.67 20.74
C ILE A 347 7.02 30.82 20.13
N ARG A 348 7.30 31.96 19.49
CA ARG A 348 8.62 32.29 18.93
C ARG A 348 8.92 33.79 19.08
#